data_AF-A0A199VD65-F1
#
_entry.id   AF-A0A199VD65-F1
#
_cell.length_a   1.000
_cell.length_b   1.000
_cell.length_c   1.000
_cell.angle_alpha   90.00
_cell.angle_beta   90.00
_cell.angle_gamma   90.00
#
_symmetry.space_group_name_H-M   'P 1'
#
loop_
_entity.id
_entity.type
_entity.pdbx_description
1 polymer ?
#
loop_
_entity_poly.entity_id
_entity_poly.type
_entity_poly.pdbx_seq_one_letter_code
_entity_poly.pdbx_strand_id
1 'polypeptide(L)'
;MAAISPSLLLPHGQTLASPPLHRRLLLTFARRAPALSSRVPARKRHGPSRRSPPPHAVAAEEAAVETEELEQQASSAAAMVVEVEVEKDRVVLPTNDSSERLLRIRHTCAHVMAMAVQKLFPGSKVTIGPWIENGFYYDFDMEPLTDKDLKRIKKEMDRIISRNLPLIREEVSREEARNRIMALNEPYKLEILEGIREEPITIYHIGNEWWDLCAGPHVESTGEISKKAVELESVAGAYWRGDENKPMLQRIYGTAWENEEQLKAYIHFKEEAKRRDHRRLGQDLDLFSLQEDAGGGLVFWHPNGAIIRHLIEDSWKKIHLQHGYKLLYTPHVAKADLWKISGHLDFYRENMYDQMNIEDELYQLRPMNCPYHILYYKSKLHSYKEFPIRFAELGTVYRYELSGSLHGLFRVRGFTQDDAHIFCLDDQLRGEIKGVLDLTEEILLQFGFNKYEVNLSTRPGKSVGSDNIWEKATAALKDALDDKGWNYQIDEGGGAFYGPKIDLKIEDALGRKWQCSTVQASH
;
A
#
# COMPACT_ATOMS: atom_id res chain seq x y z
N MET A 1 -51.85 19.70 15.76
CA MET A 1 -53.12 19.61 15.00
C MET A 1 -52.89 18.68 13.81
N ALA A 2 -53.67 17.58 13.77
CA ALA A 2 -54.04 16.67 12.66
C ALA A 2 -52.90 16.08 11.77
N ALA A 3 -52.56 14.78 11.87
CA ALA A 3 -53.25 13.54 11.43
C ALA A 3 -53.02 13.26 9.92
N ILE A 4 -52.67 12.06 9.42
CA ILE A 4 -53.44 10.80 9.40
C ILE A 4 -52.53 9.65 8.85
N SER A 5 -52.56 8.45 9.45
CA SER A 5 -52.08 7.15 8.89
C SER A 5 -53.06 6.60 7.83
N PRO A 6 -52.70 5.56 7.06
CA PRO A 6 -53.25 4.25 7.46
C PRO A 6 -52.36 3.03 7.13
N SER A 7 -52.54 2.00 7.96
CA SER A 7 -52.17 0.60 7.73
C SER A 7 -53.41 -0.19 7.27
N LEU A 8 -53.27 -1.17 6.37
CA LEU A 8 -54.12 -2.37 6.21
C LEU A 8 -53.37 -3.35 5.26
N LEU A 9 -52.85 -4.48 5.74
CA LEU A 9 -53.48 -5.81 5.89
C LEU A 9 -53.56 -6.66 4.59
N LEU A 10 -52.78 -7.74 4.63
CA LEU A 10 -52.70 -9.00 3.85
C LEU A 10 -54.07 -9.70 3.63
N PRO A 11 -54.23 -10.70 2.70
CA PRO A 11 -53.79 -12.10 2.96
C PRO A 11 -53.46 -13.04 1.76
N HIS A 12 -52.82 -14.17 2.15
CA HIS A 12 -52.68 -15.49 1.51
C HIS A 12 -51.79 -15.57 0.24
N GLY A 13 -50.84 -16.50 0.10
CA GLY A 13 -50.52 -17.73 0.82
C GLY A 13 -50.15 -18.80 -0.22
N GLN A 14 -48.92 -19.32 -0.21
CA GLN A 14 -48.62 -20.67 -0.70
C GLN A 14 -47.23 -21.14 -0.25
N THR A 15 -47.30 -22.16 0.58
CA THR A 15 -46.26 -23.08 1.05
C THR A 15 -45.57 -23.81 -0.11
N LEU A 16 -44.24 -23.86 -0.11
CA LEU A 16 -43.48 -24.94 -0.75
C LEU A 16 -42.43 -25.47 0.21
N ALA A 17 -42.57 -26.75 0.51
CA ALA A 17 -41.79 -27.53 1.44
C ALA A 17 -40.43 -27.92 0.85
N SER A 18 -39.39 -27.82 1.67
CA SER A 18 -38.07 -28.43 1.43
C SER A 18 -38.13 -29.94 1.69
N PRO A 19 -37.50 -30.80 0.86
CA PRO A 19 -37.41 -32.23 1.13
C PRO A 19 -36.28 -32.55 2.13
N PRO A 20 -36.43 -33.60 2.97
CA PRO A 20 -35.38 -34.01 3.90
C PRO A 20 -34.42 -34.99 3.23
N LEU A 21 -33.12 -34.78 3.39
CA LEU A 21 -32.11 -35.81 3.15
C LEU A 21 -31.43 -36.19 4.46
N HIS A 22 -31.90 -37.30 5.01
CA HIS A 22 -31.20 -38.11 5.99
C HIS A 22 -29.88 -38.64 5.38
N ARG A 23 -28.75 -38.33 6.02
CA ARG A 23 -27.58 -39.23 6.11
C ARG A 23 -26.87 -39.00 7.43
N ARG A 24 -27.28 -39.77 8.45
CA ARG A 24 -26.44 -40.07 9.62
C ARG A 24 -25.45 -41.15 9.18
N LEU A 25 -24.16 -40.81 9.07
CA LEU A 25 -23.10 -41.80 9.17
C LEU A 25 -22.59 -41.77 10.62
N LEU A 26 -23.01 -42.76 11.40
CA LEU A 26 -22.36 -43.09 12.67
C LEU A 26 -21.01 -43.73 12.34
N LEU A 27 -19.90 -43.09 12.75
CA LEU A 27 -18.65 -43.80 13.00
C LEU A 27 -18.37 -43.79 14.50
N THR A 28 -18.73 -44.90 15.12
CA THR A 28 -18.25 -45.37 16.42
C THR A 28 -16.75 -45.64 16.35
N PHE A 29 -15.93 -44.88 17.07
CA PHE A 29 -14.56 -45.29 17.40
C PHE A 29 -14.55 -45.96 18.77
N ALA A 30 -14.44 -47.28 18.75
CA ALA A 30 -14.24 -48.11 19.92
C ALA A 30 -12.80 -48.04 20.41
N ARG A 31 -12.66 -47.91 21.73
CA ARG A 31 -11.45 -48.13 22.53
C ARG A 31 -10.83 -49.50 22.26
N ARG A 32 -9.49 -49.58 22.20
CA ARG A 32 -8.66 -50.48 23.05
C ARG A 32 -7.16 -50.29 22.81
N ALA A 33 -6.44 -50.11 23.91
CA ALA A 33 -5.00 -50.30 24.05
C ALA A 33 -4.62 -51.79 23.99
N PRO A 34 -3.33 -52.10 23.87
CA PRO A 34 -2.70 -52.82 24.98
C PRO A 34 -1.32 -52.28 25.38
N ALA A 35 -1.02 -52.42 26.67
CA ALA A 35 0.30 -52.23 27.26
C ALA A 35 1.15 -53.50 27.14
N LEU A 36 2.48 -53.37 27.10
CA LEU A 36 3.41 -54.28 27.78
C LEU A 36 4.85 -53.70 27.89
N SER A 37 5.31 -53.73 29.14
CA SER A 37 6.63 -53.53 29.76
C SER A 37 7.89 -54.04 29.01
N SER A 38 9.02 -53.31 29.08
CA SER A 38 10.12 -53.62 30.04
C SER A 38 11.47 -52.88 29.81
N ARG A 39 12.01 -52.37 30.93
CA ARG A 39 13.42 -52.31 31.42
C ARG A 39 14.56 -51.63 30.63
N VAL A 40 15.18 -50.68 31.34
CA VAL A 40 16.50 -50.04 31.17
C VAL A 40 17.63 -50.97 31.66
N PRO A 41 18.90 -50.75 31.24
CA PRO A 41 19.89 -50.31 32.24
C PRO A 41 20.88 -49.23 31.74
N ALA A 42 21.44 -48.50 32.71
CA ALA A 42 22.41 -47.41 32.59
C ALA A 42 23.87 -47.86 32.86
N ARG A 43 24.87 -47.09 32.38
CA ARG A 43 26.23 -46.88 32.98
C ARG A 43 27.00 -45.84 32.13
N LYS A 44 27.40 -44.65 32.64
CA LYS A 44 28.52 -44.23 33.54
C LYS A 44 29.80 -43.74 32.81
N ARG A 45 30.02 -42.42 32.92
CA ARG A 45 31.22 -41.53 33.01
C ARG A 45 32.65 -42.10 32.83
N HIS A 46 33.53 -41.35 32.13
CA HIS A 46 34.76 -40.66 32.63
C HIS A 46 35.65 -40.07 31.48
N GLY A 47 36.20 -38.86 31.66
CA GLY A 47 37.46 -38.38 31.01
C GLY A 47 38.69 -38.79 31.86
N PRO A 48 39.98 -38.40 31.59
CA PRO A 48 40.44 -37.06 31.17
C PRO A 48 41.77 -36.93 30.32
N SER A 49 42.11 -35.69 29.91
CA SER A 49 43.44 -34.97 29.94
C SER A 49 44.76 -35.42 29.25
N ARG A 50 45.22 -34.58 28.28
CA ARG A 50 46.55 -33.90 27.99
C ARG A 50 47.95 -34.62 27.92
N ARG A 51 48.64 -34.26 26.80
CA ARG A 51 50.07 -33.82 26.55
C ARG A 51 51.26 -34.83 26.37
N SER A 52 51.80 -34.83 25.12
CA SER A 52 53.18 -34.89 24.49
C SER A 52 54.44 -35.46 25.23
N PRO A 53 55.61 -35.85 24.62
CA PRO A 53 56.21 -35.61 23.26
C PRO A 53 57.05 -36.83 22.64
N PRO A 54 58.20 -36.73 21.88
CA PRO A 54 58.47 -37.23 20.49
C PRO A 54 59.68 -38.26 20.38
N PRO A 55 60.52 -38.44 19.30
CA PRO A 55 60.49 -38.14 17.83
C PRO A 55 60.95 -39.30 16.86
N HIS A 56 60.92 -38.99 15.55
CA HIS A 56 61.69 -39.52 14.38
C HIS A 56 61.06 -40.48 13.33
N ALA A 57 60.67 -39.85 12.20
CA ALA A 57 61.05 -40.06 10.79
C ALA A 57 60.90 -41.45 10.12
N VAL A 58 60.14 -41.51 9.00
CA VAL A 58 60.61 -41.73 7.59
C VAL A 58 59.48 -41.36 6.58
N ALA A 59 59.88 -40.63 5.52
CA ALA A 59 59.35 -40.40 4.15
C ALA A 59 57.97 -40.96 3.73
N ALA A 60 57.03 -40.20 3.13
CA ALA A 60 57.02 -39.41 1.87
C ALA A 60 56.56 -40.21 0.64
N GLU A 61 55.24 -40.28 0.41
CA GLU A 61 54.58 -40.46 -0.89
C GLU A 61 53.04 -40.32 -0.75
N GLU A 62 52.53 -39.13 -0.40
CA GLU A 62 51.06 -38.91 -0.38
C GLU A 62 50.65 -37.43 -0.56
N ALA A 63 51.54 -36.59 -1.11
CA ALA A 63 51.36 -35.13 -1.13
C ALA A 63 51.15 -34.53 -2.54
N ALA A 64 50.85 -35.35 -3.56
CA ALA A 64 50.67 -34.86 -4.94
C ALA A 64 49.22 -34.92 -5.44
N VAL A 65 48.30 -35.54 -4.70
CA VAL A 65 46.88 -35.68 -5.12
C VAL A 65 45.96 -34.73 -4.33
N GLU A 66 46.37 -34.28 -3.13
CA GLU A 66 45.60 -33.30 -2.35
C GLU A 66 45.78 -31.84 -2.81
N THR A 67 46.77 -31.54 -3.66
CA THR A 67 47.01 -30.17 -4.14
C THR A 67 46.19 -29.78 -5.36
N GLU A 68 45.72 -30.72 -6.18
CA GLU A 68 44.85 -30.41 -7.33
C GLU A 68 43.38 -30.21 -6.93
N GLU A 69 42.88 -30.92 -5.91
CA GLU A 69 41.51 -30.72 -5.40
C GLU A 69 41.37 -29.41 -4.59
N LEU A 70 42.44 -28.97 -3.92
CA LEU A 70 42.44 -27.68 -3.20
C LEU A 70 42.63 -26.48 -4.14
N GLU A 71 43.31 -26.61 -5.28
CA GLU A 71 43.39 -25.56 -6.29
C GLU A 71 42.10 -25.45 -7.13
N GLN A 72 41.38 -26.55 -7.39
CA GLN A 72 40.07 -26.51 -8.04
C GLN A 72 38.96 -25.98 -7.12
N GLN A 73 39.01 -26.24 -5.81
CA GLN A 73 38.08 -25.64 -4.84
C GLN A 73 38.41 -24.18 -4.51
N ALA A 74 39.68 -23.77 -4.56
CA ALA A 74 40.06 -22.36 -4.47
C ALA A 74 39.67 -21.56 -5.73
N SER A 75 39.72 -22.18 -6.91
CA SER A 75 39.26 -21.58 -8.17
C SER A 75 37.73 -21.51 -8.29
N SER A 76 36.97 -22.40 -7.63
CA SER A 76 35.50 -22.34 -7.61
C SER A 76 34.92 -21.48 -6.47
N ALA A 77 35.71 -21.18 -5.43
CA ALA A 77 35.34 -20.24 -4.37
C ALA A 77 35.74 -18.78 -4.68
N ALA A 78 36.62 -18.55 -5.65
CA ALA A 78 37.01 -17.21 -6.13
C ALA A 78 36.17 -16.70 -7.32
N ALA A 79 35.15 -17.45 -7.76
CA ALA A 79 34.26 -17.10 -8.88
C ALA A 79 32.85 -16.63 -8.46
N MET A 80 32.59 -16.44 -7.17
CA MET A 80 31.54 -15.53 -6.71
C MET A 80 32.16 -14.14 -6.52
N VAL A 81 32.66 -13.60 -7.62
CA VAL A 81 32.71 -12.14 -7.76
C VAL A 81 31.24 -11.75 -7.77
N VAL A 82 30.73 -11.28 -6.64
CA VAL A 82 29.63 -10.32 -6.66
C VAL A 82 30.12 -9.26 -7.61
N GLU A 83 29.60 -9.26 -8.83
CA GLU A 83 29.69 -8.10 -9.70
C GLU A 83 29.11 -6.97 -8.87
N VAL A 84 30.00 -6.23 -8.22
CA VAL A 84 29.73 -4.87 -7.84
C VAL A 84 29.59 -4.19 -9.19
N GLU A 85 28.38 -4.24 -9.75
CA GLU A 85 27.96 -3.33 -10.79
C GLU A 85 28.33 -1.96 -10.25
N VAL A 86 29.41 -1.41 -10.80
CA VAL A 86 29.75 -0.01 -10.68
C VAL A 86 28.45 0.71 -10.96
N GLU A 87 27.90 1.41 -9.95
CA GLU A 87 26.68 2.21 -10.10
C GLU A 87 26.89 3.12 -11.32
N LYS A 88 26.40 2.68 -12.49
CA LYS A 88 26.21 3.55 -13.64
C LYS A 88 25.36 4.69 -13.10
N ASP A 89 25.81 5.92 -13.31
CA ASP A 89 25.10 7.15 -12.94
C ASP A 89 23.59 6.89 -13.01
N ARG A 90 22.94 6.80 -11.83
CA ARG A 90 21.51 6.48 -11.78
C ARG A 90 20.80 7.57 -12.55
N VAL A 91 20.26 7.21 -13.72
CA VAL A 91 19.47 8.14 -14.54
C VAL A 91 18.31 8.60 -13.67
N VAL A 92 18.34 9.88 -13.28
CA VAL A 92 17.29 10.47 -12.47
C VAL A 92 16.02 10.53 -13.32
N LEU A 93 14.94 9.91 -12.83
CA LEU A 93 13.64 9.95 -13.46
C LEU A 93 12.91 11.23 -13.01
N PRO A 94 12.72 12.24 -13.88
CA PRO A 94 12.00 13.45 -13.51
C PRO A 94 10.51 13.15 -13.24
N THR A 95 9.95 13.84 -12.25
CA THR A 95 8.50 13.92 -12.02
C THR A 95 7.88 15.03 -12.85
N ASN A 96 6.55 15.03 -13.01
CA ASN A 96 5.83 16.12 -13.67
C ASN A 96 6.09 17.49 -13.01
N ASP A 97 6.28 17.52 -11.69
CA ASP A 97 6.53 18.76 -10.94
C ASP A 97 7.96 19.28 -11.17
N SER A 98 8.91 18.38 -11.39
CA SER A 98 10.30 18.74 -11.66
C SER A 98 10.59 19.16 -13.10
N SER A 99 9.70 18.83 -14.06
CA SER A 99 9.84 19.21 -15.47
C SER A 99 8.50 19.54 -16.11
N GLU A 100 8.23 20.83 -16.31
CA GLU A 100 7.10 21.31 -17.10
C GLU A 100 7.12 20.77 -18.54
N ARG A 101 8.33 20.57 -19.09
CA ARG A 101 8.50 20.02 -20.44
C ARG A 101 8.03 18.57 -20.51
N LEU A 102 8.35 17.75 -19.51
CA LEU A 102 7.89 16.37 -19.43
C LEU A 102 6.36 16.28 -19.33
N LEU A 103 5.75 17.16 -18.53
CA LEU A 103 4.29 17.27 -18.42
C LEU A 103 3.66 17.55 -19.79
N ARG A 104 4.18 18.55 -20.52
CA ARG A 104 3.74 18.88 -21.90
C ARG A 104 3.92 17.70 -22.85
N ILE A 105 5.04 16.99 -22.79
CA ILE A 105 5.32 15.80 -23.61
C ILE A 105 4.27 14.72 -23.35
N ARG A 106 4.01 14.38 -22.08
CA ARG A 106 3.05 13.33 -21.71
C ARG A 106 1.63 13.67 -22.16
N HIS A 107 1.23 14.92 -21.97
CA HIS A 107 -0.08 15.37 -22.40
C HIS A 107 -0.24 15.37 -23.93
N THR A 108 0.76 15.86 -24.67
CA THR A 108 0.74 15.76 -26.13
C THR A 108 0.78 14.30 -26.60
N CYS A 109 1.49 13.41 -25.92
CA CYS A 109 1.46 11.97 -26.24
C CYS A 109 0.07 11.36 -26.09
N ALA A 110 -0.72 11.79 -25.09
CA ALA A 110 -2.11 11.37 -24.94
C ALA A 110 -2.94 11.78 -26.17
N HIS A 111 -2.80 13.02 -26.66
CA HIS A 111 -3.50 13.47 -27.87
C HIS A 111 -3.02 12.76 -29.14
N VAL A 112 -1.71 12.53 -29.27
CA VAL A 112 -1.14 11.75 -30.39
C VAL A 112 -1.70 10.32 -30.38
N MET A 113 -1.86 9.71 -29.20
CA MET A 113 -2.49 8.40 -29.04
C MET A 113 -3.97 8.44 -29.45
N ALA A 114 -4.73 9.45 -29.03
CA ALA A 114 -6.13 9.60 -29.40
C ALA A 114 -6.31 9.75 -30.92
N MET A 115 -5.51 10.61 -31.56
CA MET A 115 -5.47 10.75 -33.01
C MET A 115 -5.12 9.42 -33.70
N ALA A 116 -4.13 8.69 -33.20
CA ALA A 116 -3.72 7.39 -33.76
C ALA A 116 -4.85 6.35 -33.68
N VAL A 117 -5.56 6.28 -32.54
CA VAL A 117 -6.69 5.36 -32.33
C VAL A 117 -7.83 5.70 -33.28
N GLN A 118 -8.29 6.95 -33.33
CA GLN A 118 -9.41 7.34 -34.22
C GLN A 118 -9.10 7.11 -35.71
N LYS A 119 -7.83 7.22 -36.11
CA LYS A 119 -7.40 6.92 -37.47
C LYS A 119 -7.40 5.42 -37.79
N LEU A 120 -7.02 4.58 -36.83
CA LEU A 120 -6.97 3.12 -36.99
C LEU A 120 -8.33 2.44 -36.81
N PHE A 121 -9.19 3.02 -35.98
CA PHE A 121 -10.50 2.50 -35.61
C PHE A 121 -11.57 3.57 -35.84
N PRO A 122 -11.97 3.79 -37.12
CA PRO A 122 -13.01 4.76 -37.43
C PRO A 122 -14.30 4.46 -36.66
N GLY A 123 -14.81 5.46 -35.94
CA GLY A 123 -16.00 5.33 -35.09
C GLY A 123 -15.72 5.28 -33.59
N SER A 124 -14.48 5.07 -33.16
CA SER A 124 -14.11 5.17 -31.75
C SER A 124 -14.36 6.59 -31.22
N LYS A 125 -15.01 6.70 -30.05
CA LYS A 125 -15.24 8.00 -29.38
C LYS A 125 -14.17 8.23 -28.34
N VAL A 126 -13.61 9.45 -28.34
CA VAL A 126 -12.57 9.85 -27.39
C VAL A 126 -13.22 10.57 -26.23
N THR A 127 -12.70 10.32 -25.02
CA THR A 127 -13.27 10.88 -23.79
C THR A 127 -12.27 11.74 -23.03
N ILE A 128 -11.55 11.18 -22.05
CA ILE A 128 -10.61 11.89 -21.17
C ILE A 128 -9.23 11.23 -21.27
N GLY A 129 -8.19 12.05 -21.43
CA GLY A 129 -6.80 11.56 -21.51
C GLY A 129 -5.78 12.46 -20.82
N PRO A 130 -5.68 12.39 -19.48
CA PRO A 130 -4.76 13.21 -18.72
C PRO A 130 -3.36 12.59 -18.71
N TRP A 131 -2.37 13.42 -18.38
CA TRP A 131 -1.10 12.91 -17.90
C TRP A 131 -1.25 12.38 -16.45
N ILE A 132 -0.40 11.44 -16.08
CA ILE A 132 -0.26 10.88 -14.73
C ILE A 132 1.21 10.95 -14.30
N GLU A 133 1.51 10.62 -13.05
CA GLU A 133 2.84 10.78 -12.45
C GLU A 133 3.99 10.21 -13.29
N ASN A 134 3.78 9.06 -13.94
CA ASN A 134 4.80 8.35 -14.72
C ASN A 134 4.40 8.13 -16.19
N GLY A 135 3.41 8.86 -16.70
CA GLY A 135 2.90 8.62 -18.06
C GLY A 135 1.62 9.37 -18.38
N PHE A 136 0.74 8.72 -19.11
CA PHE A 136 -0.57 9.21 -19.52
C PHE A 136 -1.53 8.04 -19.76
N TYR A 137 -2.83 8.32 -19.82
CA TYR A 137 -3.79 7.37 -20.37
C TYR A 137 -4.79 8.10 -21.27
N TYR A 138 -5.57 7.36 -22.02
CA TYR A 138 -6.74 7.90 -22.72
C TYR A 138 -7.86 6.85 -22.74
N ASP A 139 -9.07 7.28 -22.47
CA ASP A 139 -10.29 6.46 -22.44
C ASP A 139 -11.06 6.55 -23.76
N PHE A 140 -11.41 5.39 -24.32
CA PHE A 140 -12.10 5.24 -25.61
C PHE A 140 -13.39 4.45 -25.46
N ASP A 141 -14.47 4.93 -26.05
CA ASP A 141 -15.67 4.13 -26.27
C ASP A 141 -15.53 3.40 -27.61
N MET A 142 -15.19 2.12 -27.52
CA MET A 142 -14.96 1.22 -28.65
C MET A 142 -14.90 -0.24 -28.20
N GLU A 143 -14.86 -1.14 -29.18
CA GLU A 143 -14.63 -2.56 -28.96
C GLU A 143 -13.30 -2.83 -28.22
N PRO A 144 -13.22 -3.89 -27.38
CA PRO A 144 -12.02 -4.23 -26.64
C PRO A 144 -10.78 -4.39 -27.51
N LEU A 145 -9.68 -3.78 -27.07
CA LEU A 145 -8.40 -3.82 -27.77
C LEU A 145 -7.58 -5.05 -27.38
N THR A 146 -6.75 -5.53 -28.32
CA THR A 146 -5.77 -6.59 -28.05
C THR A 146 -4.34 -6.05 -27.97
N ASP A 147 -3.41 -6.83 -27.43
CA ASP A 147 -1.98 -6.48 -27.42
C ASP A 147 -1.41 -6.25 -28.83
N LYS A 148 -1.99 -6.90 -29.85
CA LYS A 148 -1.61 -6.65 -31.26
C LYS A 148 -2.05 -5.27 -31.72
N ASP A 149 -3.20 -4.79 -31.24
CA ASP A 149 -3.71 -3.46 -31.55
C ASP A 149 -2.88 -2.38 -30.88
N LEU A 150 -2.40 -2.58 -29.65
CA LEU A 150 -1.43 -1.68 -29.02
C LEU A 150 -0.18 -1.47 -29.89
N LYS A 151 0.38 -2.55 -30.44
CA LYS A 151 1.53 -2.46 -31.36
C LYS A 151 1.20 -1.68 -32.64
N ARG A 152 -0.02 -1.82 -33.17
CA ARG A 152 -0.50 -1.05 -34.33
C ARG A 152 -0.66 0.44 -34.00
N ILE A 153 -1.25 0.75 -32.84
CA ILE A 153 -1.44 2.12 -32.34
C ILE A 153 -0.08 2.79 -32.13
N LYS A 154 0.86 2.13 -31.44
CA LYS A 154 2.22 2.67 -31.25
C LYS A 154 2.90 2.99 -32.58
N LYS A 155 2.80 2.11 -33.58
CA LYS A 155 3.36 2.34 -34.91
C LYS A 155 2.72 3.56 -35.61
N GLU A 156 1.43 3.80 -35.41
CA GLU A 156 0.77 4.97 -35.95
C GLU A 156 1.13 6.25 -35.17
N MET A 157 1.27 6.19 -33.85
CA MET A 157 1.82 7.29 -33.05
C MET A 157 3.22 7.69 -33.54
N ASP A 158 4.10 6.72 -33.81
CA ASP A 158 5.44 6.97 -34.33
C ASP A 158 5.44 7.66 -35.70
N ARG A 159 4.45 7.34 -36.54
CA ARG A 159 4.23 8.03 -37.82
C ARG A 159 3.78 9.47 -37.60
N ILE A 160 2.82 9.71 -36.70
CA ILE A 160 2.33 11.05 -36.38
C ILE A 160 3.45 11.92 -35.78
N ILE A 161 4.26 11.38 -34.88
CA ILE A 161 5.43 12.05 -34.30
C ILE A 161 6.45 12.39 -35.41
N SER A 162 6.75 11.43 -36.28
CA SER A 162 7.73 11.64 -37.37
C SER A 162 7.29 12.68 -38.42
N ARG A 163 6.01 13.04 -38.45
CA ARG A 163 5.47 14.08 -39.36
C ARG A 163 5.66 15.50 -38.83
N ASN A 164 6.04 15.66 -37.56
CA ASN A 164 6.29 16.95 -36.93
C ASN A 164 5.13 17.95 -37.13
N LEU A 165 3.91 17.52 -36.78
CA LEU A 165 2.70 18.32 -36.94
C LEU A 165 2.66 19.44 -35.87
N PRO A 166 2.28 20.67 -36.22
CA PRO A 166 2.16 21.76 -35.25
C PRO A 166 0.99 21.53 -34.30
N LEU A 167 1.16 21.93 -33.04
CA LEU A 167 0.08 22.01 -32.07
C LEU A 167 -0.41 23.45 -31.94
N ILE A 168 -1.66 23.69 -32.33
CA ILE A 168 -2.23 25.03 -32.41
C ILE A 168 -3.37 25.15 -31.40
N ARG A 169 -3.22 26.08 -30.45
CA ARG A 169 -4.28 26.46 -29.52
C ARG A 169 -5.24 27.44 -30.19
N GLU A 170 -6.52 27.10 -30.21
CA GLU A 170 -7.62 27.94 -30.68
C GLU A 170 -8.55 28.24 -29.50
N GLU A 171 -8.94 29.50 -29.34
CA GLU A 171 -9.98 29.91 -28.41
C GLU A 171 -11.28 30.09 -29.19
N VAL A 172 -12.34 29.39 -28.76
CA VAL A 172 -13.66 29.42 -29.40
C VAL A 172 -14.75 29.73 -28.39
N SER A 173 -15.90 30.20 -28.89
CA SER A 173 -17.10 30.30 -28.06
C SER A 173 -17.62 28.90 -27.71
N ARG A 174 -18.35 28.81 -26.60
CA ARG A 174 -19.02 27.56 -26.19
C ARG A 174 -19.99 27.04 -27.24
N GLU A 175 -20.69 27.94 -27.92
CA GLU A 175 -21.64 27.57 -28.97
C GLU A 175 -20.92 27.00 -30.20
N GLU A 176 -19.81 27.62 -30.62
CA GLU A 176 -18.97 27.10 -31.71
C GLU A 176 -18.39 25.73 -31.37
N ALA A 177 -17.85 25.56 -30.15
CA ALA A 177 -17.38 24.26 -29.67
C ALA A 177 -18.50 23.21 -29.71
N ARG A 178 -19.70 23.53 -29.20
CA ARG A 178 -20.85 22.63 -29.21
C ARG A 178 -21.21 22.18 -30.63
N ASN A 179 -21.27 23.12 -31.58
CA ASN A 179 -21.60 22.84 -32.97
C ASN A 179 -20.58 21.90 -33.62
N ARG A 180 -19.28 22.15 -33.42
CA ARG A 180 -18.19 21.29 -33.93
C ARG A 180 -18.25 19.88 -33.35
N ILE A 181 -18.50 19.74 -32.05
CA ILE A 181 -18.60 18.44 -31.38
C ILE A 181 -19.81 17.65 -31.89
N MET A 182 -20.97 18.31 -32.04
CA MET A 182 -22.18 17.68 -32.59
C MET A 182 -21.95 17.19 -34.02
N ALA A 183 -21.21 17.94 -34.84
CA ALA A 183 -20.85 17.53 -36.20
C ALA A 183 -19.96 16.27 -36.24
N LEU A 184 -19.08 16.08 -35.24
CA LEU A 184 -18.25 14.87 -35.10
C LEU A 184 -18.98 13.70 -34.41
N ASN A 185 -20.20 13.93 -33.90
CA ASN A 185 -20.96 12.97 -33.13
C ASN A 185 -20.15 12.41 -31.93
N GLU A 186 -19.52 13.29 -31.16
CA GLU A 186 -18.70 12.94 -29.97
C GLU A 186 -19.48 13.25 -28.68
N PRO A 187 -20.35 12.33 -28.19
CA PRO A 187 -21.27 12.62 -27.09
C PRO A 187 -20.54 12.92 -25.76
N TYR A 188 -19.42 12.25 -25.51
CA TYR A 188 -18.62 12.47 -24.29
C TYR A 188 -18.01 13.88 -24.25
N LYS A 189 -17.54 14.40 -25.39
CA LYS A 189 -17.03 15.78 -25.48
C LYS A 189 -18.13 16.81 -25.20
N LEU A 190 -19.39 16.54 -25.54
CA LEU A 190 -20.51 17.43 -25.17
C LEU A 190 -20.70 17.47 -23.65
N GLU A 191 -20.68 16.32 -22.99
CA GLU A 191 -20.80 16.26 -21.52
C GLU A 191 -19.61 16.93 -20.83
N ILE A 192 -18.40 16.78 -21.38
CA ILE A 192 -17.20 17.49 -20.89
C ILE A 192 -17.39 18.99 -21.04
N LEU A 193 -17.82 19.46 -22.22
CA LEU A 193 -18.06 20.88 -22.51
C LEU A 193 -19.07 21.49 -21.53
N GLU A 194 -20.16 20.79 -21.22
CA GLU A 194 -21.17 21.22 -20.23
C GLU A 194 -20.59 21.37 -18.82
N GLY A 195 -19.55 20.61 -18.48
CA GLY A 195 -18.84 20.70 -17.21
C GLY A 195 -17.84 21.86 -17.10
N ILE A 196 -17.36 22.41 -18.23
CA ILE A 196 -16.41 23.53 -18.23
C ILE A 196 -17.17 24.81 -17.87
N ARG A 197 -16.78 25.49 -16.79
CA ARG A 197 -17.41 26.75 -16.34
C ARG A 197 -16.71 28.01 -16.82
N GLU A 198 -15.45 27.88 -17.21
CA GLU A 198 -14.60 29.00 -17.62
C GLU A 198 -14.74 29.27 -19.12
N GLU A 199 -14.57 30.53 -19.52
CA GLU A 199 -14.52 30.96 -20.91
C GLU A 199 -13.27 31.82 -21.15
N PRO A 200 -12.68 31.80 -22.35
CA PRO A 200 -13.11 31.08 -23.57
C PRO A 200 -12.82 29.58 -23.53
N ILE A 201 -13.54 28.80 -24.36
CA ILE A 201 -13.28 27.36 -24.52
C ILE A 201 -12.03 27.19 -25.38
N THR A 202 -11.15 26.30 -24.96
CA THR A 202 -9.88 26.04 -25.65
C THR A 202 -9.93 24.72 -26.39
N ILE A 203 -9.45 24.75 -27.63
CA ILE A 203 -9.28 23.60 -28.50
C ILE A 203 -7.80 23.53 -28.91
N TYR A 204 -7.22 22.33 -28.88
CA TYR A 204 -5.89 22.08 -29.43
C TYR A 204 -5.99 21.24 -30.69
N HIS A 205 -5.41 21.76 -31.78
CA HIS A 205 -5.27 21.04 -33.04
C HIS A 205 -3.92 20.33 -33.11
N ILE A 206 -3.90 19.14 -33.70
CA ILE A 206 -2.67 18.48 -34.17
C ILE A 206 -2.68 18.55 -35.70
N GLY A 207 -1.87 19.45 -36.24
CA GLY A 207 -1.94 19.83 -37.65
C GLY A 207 -3.35 20.26 -38.04
N ASN A 208 -3.77 19.92 -39.27
CA ASN A 208 -5.12 20.20 -39.76
C ASN A 208 -6.03 18.95 -39.73
N GLU A 209 -5.61 17.90 -39.02
CA GLU A 209 -6.21 16.56 -39.15
C GLU A 209 -7.05 16.16 -37.95
N TRP A 210 -6.75 16.70 -36.78
CA TRP A 210 -7.36 16.27 -35.54
C TRP A 210 -7.35 17.39 -34.51
N TRP A 211 -8.36 17.43 -33.65
CA TRP A 211 -8.42 18.40 -32.55
C TRP A 211 -9.11 17.83 -31.31
N ASP A 212 -8.80 18.42 -30.16
CA ASP A 212 -9.44 18.09 -28.88
C ASP A 212 -9.86 19.28 -28.05
N LEU A 213 -10.87 19.06 -27.20
CA LEU A 213 -11.20 19.98 -26.11
C LEU A 213 -10.17 19.82 -25.01
N CYS A 214 -9.30 20.81 -24.86
CA CYS A 214 -8.19 20.72 -23.92
C CYS A 214 -7.67 22.10 -23.52
N ALA A 215 -7.36 22.27 -22.25
CA ALA A 215 -6.73 23.50 -21.73
C ALA A 215 -5.21 23.55 -21.95
N GLY A 216 -4.59 22.40 -22.25
CA GLY A 216 -3.14 22.23 -22.27
C GLY A 216 -2.55 22.03 -20.86
N PRO A 217 -1.23 22.21 -20.69
CA PRO A 217 -0.28 22.69 -21.69
C PRO A 217 0.18 21.56 -22.64
N HIS A 218 0.74 21.96 -23.79
CA HIS A 218 1.29 21.07 -24.82
C HIS A 218 2.67 21.55 -25.29
N VAL A 219 3.42 20.67 -25.97
CA VAL A 219 4.58 21.05 -26.80
C VAL A 219 4.13 21.75 -28.08
N GLU A 220 5.02 22.46 -28.78
CA GLU A 220 4.66 23.25 -29.97
C GLU A 220 4.45 22.37 -31.21
N SER A 221 5.09 21.20 -31.25
CA SER A 221 4.95 20.26 -32.36
C SER A 221 5.11 18.80 -31.94
N THR A 222 4.51 17.87 -32.69
CA THR A 222 4.63 16.42 -32.41
C THR A 222 6.07 15.91 -32.57
N GLY A 223 6.93 16.61 -33.31
CA GLY A 223 8.33 16.22 -33.51
C GLY A 223 9.25 16.54 -32.33
N GLU A 224 8.81 17.34 -31.36
CA GLU A 224 9.53 17.51 -30.08
C GLU A 224 9.49 16.26 -29.20
N ILE A 225 8.56 15.34 -29.49
CA ILE A 225 8.46 14.05 -28.82
C ILE A 225 9.45 13.09 -29.46
N SER A 226 10.33 12.51 -28.66
CA SER A 226 11.15 11.39 -29.12
C SER A 226 10.32 10.12 -29.17
N LYS A 227 10.06 9.58 -30.37
CA LYS A 227 9.36 8.29 -30.55
C LYS A 227 10.02 7.11 -29.83
N LYS A 228 11.33 7.22 -29.52
CA LYS A 228 12.10 6.23 -28.75
C LYS A 228 11.98 6.41 -27.24
N ALA A 229 11.34 7.49 -26.80
CA ALA A 229 11.10 7.82 -25.40
C ALA A 229 9.61 7.66 -25.02
N VAL A 230 8.80 7.03 -25.89
CA VAL A 230 7.37 6.76 -25.68
C VAL A 230 7.12 5.26 -25.81
N GLU A 231 6.33 4.69 -24.90
CA GLU A 231 5.91 3.28 -24.92
C GLU A 231 4.44 3.17 -24.49
N LEU A 232 3.68 2.25 -25.11
CA LEU A 232 2.33 1.90 -24.64
C LEU A 232 2.42 0.71 -23.68
N GLU A 233 1.75 0.80 -22.54
CA GLU A 233 1.95 -0.15 -21.44
C GLU A 233 0.89 -1.25 -21.38
N SER A 234 -0.39 -0.88 -21.34
CA SER A 234 -1.49 -1.82 -21.12
C SER A 234 -2.83 -1.25 -21.55
N VAL A 235 -3.81 -2.15 -21.70
CA VAL A 235 -5.23 -1.81 -21.82
C VAL A 235 -5.94 -2.25 -20.53
N ALA A 236 -6.87 -1.41 -20.05
CA ALA A 236 -7.74 -1.72 -18.93
C ALA A 236 -9.19 -1.27 -19.22
N GLY A 237 -10.16 -1.82 -18.49
CA GLY A 237 -11.53 -1.29 -18.50
C GLY A 237 -11.66 -0.14 -17.52
N ALA A 238 -12.40 0.91 -17.90
CA ALA A 238 -12.76 2.01 -17.01
C ALA A 238 -14.23 2.39 -17.21
N TYR A 239 -14.94 2.74 -16.15
CA TYR A 239 -16.30 3.25 -16.28
C TYR A 239 -16.31 4.77 -16.47
N TRP A 240 -17.22 5.28 -17.30
CA TRP A 240 -17.34 6.73 -17.51
C TRP A 240 -17.60 7.46 -16.17
N ARG A 241 -16.76 8.44 -15.84
CA ARG A 241 -16.71 9.14 -14.53
C ARG A 241 -16.60 8.23 -13.29
N GLY A 242 -16.14 6.99 -13.46
CA GLY A 242 -16.02 6.00 -12.39
C GLY A 242 -17.36 5.43 -11.89
N ASP A 243 -18.45 5.65 -12.62
CA ASP A 243 -19.79 5.14 -12.26
C ASP A 243 -20.06 3.81 -12.96
N GLU A 244 -20.14 2.72 -12.20
CA GLU A 244 -20.37 1.36 -12.69
C GLU A 244 -21.68 1.17 -13.47
N ASN A 245 -22.63 2.10 -13.35
CA ASN A 245 -23.88 2.08 -14.09
C ASN A 245 -23.77 2.73 -15.48
N LYS A 246 -22.62 3.32 -15.80
CA LYS A 246 -22.35 3.99 -17.08
C LYS A 246 -21.58 3.09 -18.05
N PRO A 247 -21.47 3.45 -19.35
CA PRO A 247 -20.74 2.66 -20.32
C PRO A 247 -19.31 2.35 -19.89
N MET A 248 -18.88 1.11 -20.16
CA MET A 248 -17.51 0.66 -19.96
C MET A 248 -16.65 1.10 -21.15
N LEU A 249 -15.57 1.81 -20.86
CA LEU A 249 -14.60 2.36 -21.79
C LEU A 249 -13.32 1.51 -21.78
N GLN A 250 -12.58 1.57 -22.88
CA GLN A 250 -11.23 1.02 -23.02
C GLN A 250 -10.20 2.10 -22.68
N ARG A 251 -9.46 1.90 -21.59
CA ARG A 251 -8.37 2.76 -21.16
C ARG A 251 -7.04 2.23 -21.69
N ILE A 252 -6.33 3.03 -22.47
CA ILE A 252 -4.97 2.71 -22.89
C ILE A 252 -3.99 3.51 -22.03
N TYR A 253 -3.06 2.82 -21.38
CA TYR A 253 -1.95 3.42 -20.64
C TYR A 253 -0.69 3.54 -21.51
N GLY A 254 0.02 4.65 -21.36
CA GLY A 254 1.32 4.87 -21.99
C GLY A 254 2.25 5.66 -21.08
N THR A 255 3.54 5.61 -21.38
CA THR A 255 4.57 6.42 -20.72
C THR A 255 5.36 7.21 -21.75
N ALA A 256 5.79 8.40 -21.38
CA ALA A 256 6.62 9.27 -22.20
C ALA A 256 7.66 9.99 -21.35
N TRP A 257 8.87 10.12 -21.89
CA TRP A 257 10.05 10.70 -21.26
C TRP A 257 10.72 11.71 -22.20
N GLU A 258 11.62 12.53 -21.66
CA GLU A 258 12.31 13.55 -22.45
C GLU A 258 13.34 12.94 -23.40
N ASN A 259 13.88 11.76 -23.05
CA ASN A 259 14.87 11.04 -23.84
C ASN A 259 14.77 9.51 -23.67
N GLU A 260 15.46 8.77 -24.54
CA GLU A 260 15.45 7.30 -24.60
C GLU A 260 16.10 6.66 -23.35
N GLU A 261 17.08 7.32 -22.75
CA GLU A 261 17.78 6.82 -21.55
C GLU A 261 16.86 6.80 -20.33
N GLN A 262 16.07 7.86 -20.14
CA GLN A 262 15.03 7.93 -19.11
C GLN A 262 13.97 6.84 -19.30
N LEU A 263 13.50 6.60 -20.54
CA LEU A 263 12.54 5.51 -20.79
C LEU A 263 13.15 4.15 -20.42
N LYS A 264 14.40 3.87 -20.83
CA LYS A 264 15.09 2.62 -20.48
C LYS A 264 15.25 2.47 -18.97
N ALA A 265 15.63 3.53 -18.29
CA ALA A 265 15.74 3.55 -16.83
C ALA A 265 14.39 3.28 -16.15
N TYR A 266 13.30 3.86 -16.66
CA TYR A 266 11.95 3.61 -16.17
C TYR A 266 11.49 2.16 -16.39
N ILE A 267 11.73 1.61 -17.59
CA ILE A 267 11.40 0.20 -17.89
C ILE A 267 12.18 -0.73 -16.97
N HIS A 268 13.49 -0.52 -16.83
CA HIS A 268 14.33 -1.31 -15.93
C HIS A 268 13.84 -1.21 -14.47
N PHE A 269 13.52 0.00 -14.01
CA PHE A 269 12.94 0.23 -12.69
C PHE A 269 11.62 -0.53 -12.50
N LYS A 270 10.73 -0.55 -13.50
CA LYS A 270 9.46 -1.29 -13.45
C LYS A 270 9.65 -2.81 -13.44
N GLU A 271 10.66 -3.32 -14.13
CA GLU A 271 11.04 -4.74 -14.10
C GLU A 271 11.60 -5.14 -12.73
N GLU A 272 12.50 -4.32 -12.20
CA GLU A 272 13.06 -4.45 -10.86
C GLU A 272 11.99 -4.34 -9.77
N ALA A 273 10.96 -3.52 -9.99
CA ALA A 273 9.75 -3.43 -9.17
C ALA A 273 8.94 -4.72 -9.16
N LYS A 274 8.66 -5.28 -10.33
CA LYS A 274 7.96 -6.57 -10.44
C LYS A 274 8.77 -7.71 -9.83
N ARG A 275 10.11 -7.67 -9.92
CA ARG A 275 10.99 -8.68 -9.31
C ARG A 275 10.96 -8.65 -7.79
N ARG A 276 10.81 -7.46 -7.19
CA ARG A 276 10.77 -7.25 -5.73
C ARG A 276 9.38 -7.19 -5.14
N ASP A 277 8.34 -7.50 -5.92
CA ASP A 277 6.97 -7.55 -5.42
C ASP A 277 6.83 -8.64 -4.35
N HIS A 278 6.46 -8.25 -3.13
CA HIS A 278 6.32 -9.17 -2.00
C HIS A 278 5.27 -10.25 -2.23
N ARG A 279 4.29 -10.04 -3.13
CA ARG A 279 3.28 -11.06 -3.47
C ARG A 279 3.90 -12.17 -4.30
N ARG A 280 4.77 -11.81 -5.23
CA ARG A 280 5.55 -12.78 -6.02
C ARG A 280 6.54 -13.49 -5.11
N LEU A 281 7.36 -12.75 -4.37
CA LEU A 281 8.34 -13.33 -3.44
C LEU A 281 7.67 -14.19 -2.36
N GLY A 282 6.49 -13.78 -1.88
CA GLY A 282 5.71 -14.53 -0.90
C GLY A 282 5.29 -15.90 -1.40
N GLN A 283 4.98 -16.03 -2.70
CA GLN A 283 4.70 -17.30 -3.35
C GLN A 283 5.99 -18.08 -3.65
N ASP A 284 6.96 -17.44 -4.29
CA ASP A 284 8.23 -18.06 -4.72
C ASP A 284 9.02 -18.64 -3.52
N LEU A 285 8.93 -18.00 -2.35
CA LEU A 285 9.65 -18.39 -1.12
C LEU A 285 8.76 -19.08 -0.07
N ASP A 286 7.50 -19.36 -0.39
CA ASP A 286 6.53 -19.98 0.50
C ASP A 286 6.40 -19.26 1.86
N LEU A 287 6.23 -17.92 1.83
CA LEU A 287 6.16 -17.08 3.03
C LEU A 287 4.73 -16.91 3.54
N PHE A 288 3.78 -16.67 2.63
CA PHE A 288 2.39 -16.45 2.98
C PHE A 288 1.46 -16.73 1.80
N SER A 289 0.17 -16.88 2.10
CA SER A 289 -0.89 -16.90 1.09
C SER A 289 -2.12 -16.11 1.53
N LEU A 290 -2.96 -15.76 0.56
CA LEU A 290 -4.30 -15.25 0.75
C LEU A 290 -5.25 -16.29 0.17
N GLN A 291 -6.10 -16.87 1.02
CA GLN A 291 -7.01 -17.96 0.63
C GLN A 291 -8.39 -17.38 0.38
N GLU A 292 -8.94 -17.55 -0.84
CA GLU A 292 -10.26 -17.03 -1.19
C GLU A 292 -11.35 -17.57 -0.28
N ASP A 293 -11.29 -18.87 0.07
CA ASP A 293 -12.25 -19.54 0.97
C ASP A 293 -12.27 -18.94 2.39
N ALA A 294 -11.15 -18.35 2.84
CA ALA A 294 -11.06 -17.73 4.15
C ALA A 294 -11.55 -16.27 4.14
N GLY A 295 -11.57 -15.63 2.97
CA GLY A 295 -11.92 -14.22 2.79
C GLY A 295 -10.72 -13.32 2.47
N GLY A 296 -10.98 -12.28 1.67
CA GLY A 296 -9.96 -11.35 1.21
C GLY A 296 -9.29 -10.57 2.35
N GLY A 297 -7.96 -10.41 2.26
CA GLY A 297 -7.18 -9.60 3.19
C GLY A 297 -6.91 -10.28 4.54
N LEU A 298 -7.08 -11.60 4.62
CA LEU A 298 -6.74 -12.41 5.80
C LEU A 298 -5.53 -13.29 5.45
N VAL A 299 -4.38 -12.96 6.04
CA VAL A 299 -3.08 -13.53 5.67
C VAL A 299 -2.84 -14.86 6.38
N PHE A 300 -2.49 -15.88 5.59
CA PHE A 300 -2.00 -17.17 6.09
C PHE A 300 -0.48 -17.12 6.08
N TRP A 301 0.13 -17.04 7.27
CA TRP A 301 1.58 -17.09 7.42
C TRP A 301 2.05 -18.55 7.33
N HIS A 302 2.89 -18.84 6.34
CA HIS A 302 3.48 -20.17 6.15
C HIS A 302 4.71 -20.35 7.05
N PRO A 303 5.28 -21.56 7.22
CA PRO A 303 6.41 -21.77 8.11
C PRO A 303 7.60 -20.80 7.89
N ASN A 304 7.97 -20.53 6.63
CA ASN A 304 9.08 -19.63 6.31
C ASN A 304 8.75 -18.16 6.62
N GLY A 305 7.52 -17.71 6.36
CA GLY A 305 7.10 -16.35 6.74
C GLY A 305 6.89 -16.20 8.25
N ALA A 306 6.39 -17.25 8.90
CA ALA A 306 6.15 -17.28 10.33
C ALA A 306 7.45 -17.17 11.13
N ILE A 307 8.55 -17.79 10.68
CA ILE A 307 9.85 -17.62 11.36
C ILE A 307 10.39 -16.19 11.21
N ILE A 308 10.23 -15.56 10.05
CA ILE A 308 10.62 -14.15 9.85
C ILE A 308 9.82 -13.25 10.80
N ARG A 309 8.50 -13.42 10.81
CA ARG A 309 7.61 -12.70 11.72
C ARG A 309 7.99 -12.91 13.18
N HIS A 310 8.26 -14.14 13.59
CA HIS A 310 8.67 -14.48 14.96
C HIS A 310 9.95 -13.74 15.37
N LEU A 311 10.97 -13.69 14.50
CA LEU A 311 12.22 -12.99 14.78
C LEU A 311 12.01 -11.48 14.95
N ILE A 312 11.16 -10.88 14.12
CA ILE A 312 10.79 -9.46 14.23
C ILE A 312 10.05 -9.20 15.55
N GLU A 313 9.02 -9.99 15.86
CA GLU A 313 8.22 -9.86 17.08
C GLU A 313 9.07 -10.04 18.35
N ASP A 314 10.02 -10.98 18.34
CA ASP A 314 10.90 -11.22 19.49
C ASP A 314 11.94 -10.09 19.68
N SER A 315 12.48 -9.54 18.59
CA SER A 315 13.32 -8.33 18.66
C SER A 315 12.53 -7.16 19.25
N TRP A 316 11.32 -6.92 18.74
CA TRP A 316 10.43 -5.87 19.23
C TRP A 316 10.15 -6.01 20.73
N LYS A 317 9.78 -7.22 21.21
CA LYS A 317 9.52 -7.48 22.63
C LYS A 317 10.76 -7.16 23.47
N LYS A 318 11.95 -7.60 23.04
CA LYS A 318 13.20 -7.39 23.76
C LYS A 318 13.52 -5.92 23.92
N ILE A 319 13.43 -5.14 22.83
CA ILE A 319 13.69 -3.70 22.84
C ILE A 319 12.68 -3.00 23.76
N HIS A 320 11.39 -3.28 23.63
CA HIS A 320 10.36 -2.64 24.45
C HIS A 320 10.52 -2.94 25.95
N LEU A 321 10.87 -4.17 26.31
CA LEU A 321 11.16 -4.53 27.71
C LEU A 321 12.38 -3.78 28.26
N GLN A 322 13.42 -3.56 27.44
CA GLN A 322 14.60 -2.76 27.82
C GLN A 322 14.25 -1.28 28.04
N HIS A 323 13.31 -0.74 27.27
CA HIS A 323 12.78 0.61 27.42
C HIS A 323 11.65 0.73 28.46
N GLY A 324 11.43 -0.31 29.26
CA GLY A 324 10.52 -0.28 30.42
C GLY A 324 9.03 -0.41 30.09
N TYR A 325 8.68 -0.86 28.88
CA TYR A 325 7.30 -1.18 28.52
C TYR A 325 6.87 -2.49 29.18
N LYS A 326 5.59 -2.55 29.56
CA LYS A 326 4.95 -3.73 30.12
C LYS A 326 4.05 -4.36 29.07
N LEU A 327 4.31 -5.61 28.75
CA LEU A 327 3.54 -6.33 27.73
C LEU A 327 2.13 -6.67 28.22
N LEU A 328 1.15 -6.45 27.35
CA LEU A 328 -0.24 -6.86 27.53
C LEU A 328 -0.64 -7.89 26.46
N TYR A 329 -1.71 -8.62 26.76
CA TYR A 329 -2.45 -9.45 25.80
C TYR A 329 -3.94 -9.21 26.08
N THR A 330 -4.64 -8.60 25.12
CA THR A 330 -6.05 -8.22 25.29
C THR A 330 -6.96 -8.94 24.29
N PRO A 331 -8.26 -9.11 24.60
CA PRO A 331 -9.20 -9.82 23.71
C PRO A 331 -9.35 -9.17 22.33
N HIS A 332 -9.79 -9.95 21.34
CA HIS A 332 -10.08 -9.46 19.99
C HIS A 332 -11.49 -8.88 19.83
N VAL A 333 -12.38 -9.17 20.78
CA VAL A 333 -13.80 -8.81 20.72
C VAL A 333 -14.22 -8.17 22.04
N ALA A 334 -15.04 -7.13 21.97
CA ALA A 334 -15.64 -6.47 23.12
C ALA A 334 -17.09 -6.10 22.83
N LYS A 335 -17.85 -5.80 23.89
CA LYS A 335 -19.20 -5.24 23.78
C LYS A 335 -19.17 -3.94 22.97
N ALA A 336 -20.18 -3.73 22.13
CA ALA A 336 -20.34 -2.54 21.29
C ALA A 336 -20.24 -1.23 22.09
N ASP A 337 -20.74 -1.23 23.33
CA ASP A 337 -20.70 -0.06 24.22
C ASP A 337 -19.29 0.46 24.50
N LEU A 338 -18.26 -0.39 24.52
CA LEU A 338 -16.87 0.05 24.69
C LEU A 338 -16.43 0.98 23.54
N TRP A 339 -16.85 0.63 22.32
CA TRP A 339 -16.55 1.38 21.10
C TRP A 339 -17.37 2.67 21.00
N LYS A 340 -18.56 2.68 21.60
CA LYS A 340 -19.36 3.91 21.80
C LYS A 340 -18.67 4.86 22.78
N ILE A 341 -18.27 4.35 23.95
CA ILE A 341 -17.61 5.14 25.01
C ILE A 341 -16.31 5.77 24.50
N SER A 342 -15.56 5.03 23.69
CA SER A 342 -14.31 5.52 23.08
C SER A 342 -14.52 6.39 21.83
N GLY A 343 -15.76 6.61 21.37
CA GLY A 343 -16.09 7.40 20.19
C GLY A 343 -15.86 6.70 18.84
N HIS A 344 -15.27 5.50 18.81
CA HIS A 344 -14.95 4.80 17.56
C HIS A 344 -16.20 4.46 16.73
N LEU A 345 -17.35 4.20 17.35
CA LEU A 345 -18.61 3.99 16.61
C LEU A 345 -19.12 5.25 15.91
N ASP A 346 -18.75 6.44 16.37
CA ASP A 346 -19.21 7.69 15.76
C ASP A 346 -18.27 8.13 14.63
N PHE A 347 -16.96 7.92 14.80
CA PHE A 347 -15.92 8.42 13.89
C PHE A 347 -15.29 7.35 12.98
N TYR A 348 -15.42 6.07 13.31
CA TYR A 348 -14.69 4.98 12.63
C TYR A 348 -15.56 3.81 12.16
N ARG A 349 -16.89 3.89 12.36
CA ARG A 349 -17.84 2.80 12.06
C ARG A 349 -17.77 2.26 10.64
N GLU A 350 -17.54 3.13 9.65
CA GLU A 350 -17.44 2.74 8.24
C GLU A 350 -16.29 1.75 7.97
N ASN A 351 -15.26 1.76 8.82
CA ASN A 351 -14.09 0.88 8.73
C ASN A 351 -14.12 -0.26 9.75
N MET A 352 -15.25 -0.48 10.42
CA MET A 352 -15.43 -1.55 11.40
C MET A 352 -16.25 -2.69 10.77
N TYR A 353 -15.93 -3.93 11.13
CA TYR A 353 -16.78 -5.06 10.79
C TYR A 353 -18.17 -4.93 11.41
N ASP A 354 -19.17 -5.58 10.81
CA ASP A 354 -20.50 -5.64 11.38
C ASP A 354 -20.50 -6.25 12.79
N GLN A 355 -21.43 -5.77 13.61
CA GLN A 355 -21.60 -6.23 14.99
C GLN A 355 -22.22 -7.63 15.02
N MET A 356 -21.70 -8.48 15.89
CA MET A 356 -22.23 -9.81 16.19
C MET A 356 -23.29 -9.69 17.29
N ASN A 357 -24.49 -10.23 17.07
CA ASN A 357 -25.49 -10.35 18.13
C ASN A 357 -25.29 -11.68 18.88
N ILE A 358 -25.00 -11.60 20.17
CA ILE A 358 -24.78 -12.75 21.06
C ILE A 358 -25.66 -12.52 22.30
N GLU A 359 -26.68 -13.35 22.48
CA GLU A 359 -27.56 -13.32 23.66
C GLU A 359 -28.16 -11.92 23.94
N ASP A 360 -28.67 -11.26 22.89
CA ASP A 360 -29.23 -9.90 22.91
C ASP A 360 -28.22 -8.78 23.21
N GLU A 361 -26.93 -9.10 23.25
CA GLU A 361 -25.84 -8.13 23.34
C GLU A 361 -25.07 -8.02 22.01
N LEU A 362 -24.70 -6.79 21.66
CA LEU A 362 -23.89 -6.52 20.47
C LEU A 362 -22.41 -6.57 20.82
N TYR A 363 -21.66 -7.39 20.09
CA TYR A 363 -20.22 -7.56 20.16
C TYR A 363 -19.56 -7.08 18.88
N GLN A 364 -18.33 -6.61 19.00
CA GLN A 364 -17.60 -5.96 17.91
C GLN A 364 -16.15 -6.41 17.90
N LEU A 365 -15.68 -6.83 16.73
CA LEU A 365 -14.26 -7.07 16.47
C LEU A 365 -13.49 -5.75 16.63
N ARG A 366 -12.34 -5.80 17.29
CA ARG A 366 -11.54 -4.60 17.57
C ARG A 366 -10.90 -4.00 16.31
N PRO A 367 -11.15 -2.72 15.98
CA PRO A 367 -10.39 -2.02 14.94
C PRO A 367 -9.06 -1.42 15.44
N MET A 368 -8.91 -1.28 16.77
CA MET A 368 -7.77 -0.67 17.47
C MET A 368 -7.65 -1.27 18.88
N ASN A 369 -6.46 -1.19 19.51
CA ASN A 369 -6.24 -1.76 20.84
C ASN A 369 -6.47 -0.76 22.00
N CYS A 370 -6.48 0.55 21.72
CA CYS A 370 -6.51 1.63 22.71
C CYS A 370 -7.56 1.43 23.81
N PRO A 371 -8.84 1.12 23.50
CA PRO A 371 -9.86 0.96 24.54
C PRO A 371 -9.55 -0.17 25.53
N TYR A 372 -8.89 -1.24 25.11
CA TYR A 372 -8.52 -2.34 26.00
C TYR A 372 -7.38 -1.97 26.94
N HIS A 373 -6.38 -1.22 26.45
CA HIS A 373 -5.27 -0.75 27.27
C HIS A 373 -5.77 0.22 28.34
N ILE A 374 -6.74 1.08 27.98
CA ILE A 374 -7.44 1.97 28.92
C ILE A 374 -8.25 1.18 29.95
N LEU A 375 -8.94 0.09 29.57
CA LEU A 375 -9.64 -0.75 30.54
C LEU A 375 -8.68 -1.37 31.56
N TYR A 376 -7.50 -1.84 31.13
CA TYR A 376 -6.49 -2.36 32.05
C TYR A 376 -5.93 -1.25 32.96
N TYR A 377 -5.63 -0.07 32.42
CA TYR A 377 -5.23 1.10 33.21
C TYR A 377 -6.29 1.41 34.29
N LYS A 378 -7.58 1.46 33.92
CA LYS A 378 -8.68 1.74 34.85
C LYS A 378 -8.93 0.64 35.88
N SER A 379 -8.35 -0.55 35.71
CA SER A 379 -8.56 -1.67 36.64
C SER A 379 -7.85 -1.49 37.98
N LYS A 380 -6.93 -0.54 38.08
CA LYS A 380 -6.12 -0.27 39.28
C LYS A 380 -6.13 1.22 39.62
N LEU A 381 -5.88 1.53 40.89
CA LEU A 381 -5.57 2.88 41.32
C LEU A 381 -4.09 3.16 41.07
N HIS A 382 -3.79 4.33 40.50
CA HIS A 382 -2.42 4.73 40.13
C HIS A 382 -1.94 5.92 40.97
N SER A 383 -0.71 5.83 41.49
CA SER A 383 -0.05 6.96 42.14
C SER A 383 0.69 7.81 41.11
N TYR A 384 0.75 9.13 41.30
CA TYR A 384 1.54 10.02 40.43
C TYR A 384 3.01 9.60 40.29
N LYS A 385 3.55 8.86 41.28
CA LYS A 385 4.92 8.32 41.28
C LYS A 385 5.14 7.15 40.32
N GLU A 386 4.06 6.51 39.85
CA GLU A 386 4.14 5.38 38.92
C GLU A 386 4.26 5.85 37.46
N PHE A 387 3.98 7.13 37.19
CA PHE A 387 4.06 7.69 35.86
C PHE A 387 5.51 8.01 35.47
N PRO A 388 5.92 7.74 34.22
CA PRO A 388 5.09 7.27 33.11
C PRO A 388 4.82 5.74 33.12
N ILE A 389 3.59 5.35 32.80
CA ILE A 389 3.16 3.95 32.66
C ILE A 389 3.11 3.61 31.18
N ARG A 390 3.93 2.64 30.74
CA ARG A 390 4.05 2.23 29.34
C ARG A 390 3.51 0.82 29.14
N PHE A 391 2.43 0.68 28.37
CA PHE A 391 1.91 -0.61 27.94
C PHE A 391 2.21 -0.85 26.47
N ALA A 392 2.54 -2.08 26.12
CA ALA A 392 2.78 -2.49 24.73
C ALA A 392 2.12 -3.83 24.44
N GLU A 393 1.59 -4.03 23.24
CA GLU A 393 0.94 -5.26 22.80
C GLU A 393 1.18 -5.47 21.30
N LEU A 394 1.57 -6.68 20.90
CA LEU A 394 1.46 -7.13 19.51
C LEU A 394 -0.02 -7.42 19.21
N GLY A 395 -0.81 -6.34 19.09
CA GLY A 395 -2.26 -6.35 19.10
C GLY A 395 -2.84 -6.58 17.70
N THR A 396 -3.42 -7.76 17.50
CA THR A 396 -4.13 -8.08 16.24
C THR A 396 -5.49 -7.41 16.15
N VAL A 397 -5.68 -6.56 15.15
CA VAL A 397 -6.90 -5.79 14.91
C VAL A 397 -7.53 -6.15 13.56
N TYR A 398 -8.79 -5.76 13.38
CA TYR A 398 -9.56 -6.04 12.19
C TYR A 398 -10.23 -4.77 11.66
N ARG A 399 -9.95 -4.41 10.40
CA ARG A 399 -10.54 -3.26 9.72
C ARG A 399 -11.30 -3.69 8.47
N TYR A 400 -12.48 -3.13 8.29
CA TYR A 400 -13.31 -3.36 7.12
C TYR A 400 -12.79 -2.52 5.94
N GLU A 401 -11.77 -3.05 5.28
CA GLU A 401 -11.26 -2.48 4.03
C GLU A 401 -12.08 -2.99 2.84
N LEU A 402 -12.38 -2.10 1.89
CA LEU A 402 -13.07 -2.46 0.65
C LEU A 402 -12.27 -3.53 -0.10
N SER A 403 -12.94 -4.52 -0.70
CA SER A 403 -12.25 -5.64 -1.39
C SER A 403 -11.29 -5.16 -2.49
N GLY A 404 -11.68 -4.12 -3.23
CA GLY A 404 -10.86 -3.52 -4.28
C GLY A 404 -9.63 -2.75 -3.80
N SER A 405 -9.53 -2.42 -2.50
CA SER A 405 -8.35 -1.75 -1.94
C SER A 405 -7.32 -2.70 -1.35
N LEU A 406 -7.64 -3.98 -1.20
CA LEU A 406 -6.75 -4.98 -0.62
C LEU A 406 -5.53 -5.23 -1.51
N HIS A 407 -4.34 -5.28 -0.91
CA HIS A 407 -3.09 -5.40 -1.66
C HIS A 407 -2.00 -6.17 -0.90
N GLY A 408 -1.89 -7.47 -1.18
CA GLY A 408 -0.88 -8.34 -0.57
C GLY A 408 -0.85 -8.19 0.95
N LEU A 409 0.33 -7.96 1.53
CA LEU A 409 0.52 -7.60 2.94
C LEU A 409 0.41 -6.10 3.27
N PHE A 410 0.41 -5.19 2.29
CA PHE A 410 0.41 -3.75 2.55
C PHE A 410 -0.96 -3.22 2.98
N ARG A 411 -2.04 -3.78 2.45
CA ARG A 411 -3.41 -3.43 2.84
C ARG A 411 -4.25 -4.67 3.00
N VAL A 412 -4.56 -4.98 4.25
CA VAL A 412 -5.20 -6.22 4.71
C VAL A 412 -6.31 -5.88 5.70
N ARG A 413 -7.24 -6.82 5.90
CA ARG A 413 -8.33 -6.65 6.86
C ARG A 413 -7.98 -7.12 8.27
N GLY A 414 -7.07 -8.07 8.40
CA GLY A 414 -6.57 -8.56 9.69
C GLY A 414 -5.06 -8.40 9.76
N PHE A 415 -4.57 -7.70 10.78
CA PHE A 415 -3.15 -7.45 10.95
C PHE A 415 -2.80 -7.24 12.42
N THR A 416 -1.54 -7.47 12.75
CA THR A 416 -0.98 -7.28 14.09
C THR A 416 -0.16 -6.00 14.10
N GLN A 417 -0.57 -5.05 14.95
CA GLN A 417 0.18 -3.83 15.18
C GLN A 417 1.13 -4.04 16.35
N ASP A 418 2.29 -3.44 16.26
CA ASP A 418 3.30 -3.33 17.31
C ASP A 418 2.96 -2.15 18.23
N ASP A 419 1.77 -2.23 18.81
CA ASP A 419 1.04 -1.11 19.41
C ASP A 419 1.50 -0.84 20.85
N ALA A 420 1.47 0.43 21.26
CA ALA A 420 1.82 0.85 22.61
C ALA A 420 1.05 2.09 23.05
N HIS A 421 0.67 2.11 24.32
CA HIS A 421 -0.01 3.24 24.96
C HIS A 421 0.74 3.66 26.20
N ILE A 422 1.15 4.92 26.22
CA ILE A 422 1.85 5.55 27.35
C ILE A 422 0.88 6.48 28.06
N PHE A 423 0.68 6.23 29.34
CA PHE A 423 -0.01 7.15 30.24
C PHE A 423 1.06 7.94 30.98
N CYS A 424 1.04 9.27 30.86
CA CYS A 424 2.01 10.16 31.47
C CYS A 424 1.32 11.40 32.04
N LEU A 425 2.03 12.13 32.89
CA LEU A 425 1.61 13.46 33.34
C LEU A 425 1.89 14.51 32.25
N ASP A 426 1.19 15.64 32.30
CA ASP A 426 1.32 16.72 31.30
C ASP A 426 2.77 17.22 31.16
N ASP A 427 3.51 17.31 32.28
CA ASP A 427 4.92 17.74 32.31
C ASP A 427 5.88 16.68 31.76
N GLN A 428 5.46 15.43 31.66
CA GLN A 428 6.23 14.31 31.12
C GLN A 428 6.02 14.12 29.61
N LEU A 429 4.93 14.65 29.04
CA LEU A 429 4.49 14.38 27.66
C LEU A 429 5.62 14.60 26.64
N ARG A 430 6.32 15.73 26.71
CA ARG A 430 7.42 16.07 25.79
C ARG A 430 8.58 15.06 25.88
N GLY A 431 8.95 14.66 27.10
CA GLY A 431 10.02 13.69 27.32
C GLY A 431 9.66 12.30 26.79
N GLU A 432 8.41 11.89 26.97
CA GLU A 432 7.91 10.61 26.45
C GLU A 432 7.84 10.60 24.93
N ILE A 433 7.34 11.65 24.29
CA ILE A 433 7.33 11.76 22.81
C ILE A 433 8.76 11.60 22.27
N LYS A 434 9.73 12.31 22.86
CA LYS A 434 11.13 12.19 22.46
C LYS A 434 11.65 10.76 22.63
N GLY A 435 11.38 10.11 23.77
CA GLY A 435 11.77 8.72 24.00
C GLY A 435 11.16 7.74 22.98
N VAL A 436 9.91 7.95 22.56
CA VAL A 436 9.27 7.15 21.51
C VAL A 436 9.91 7.42 20.14
N LEU A 437 10.26 8.65 19.82
CA LEU A 437 10.97 8.98 18.57
C LEU A 437 12.36 8.35 18.53
N ASP A 438 13.07 8.29 19.66
CA ASP A 438 14.38 7.63 19.79
C ASP A 438 14.26 6.12 19.63
N LEU A 439 13.25 5.50 20.27
CA LEU A 439 12.93 4.09 20.09
C LEU A 439 12.55 3.75 18.64
N THR A 440 11.78 4.61 18.00
CA THR A 440 11.38 4.44 16.59
C THR A 440 12.61 4.46 15.68
N GLU A 441 13.50 5.43 15.88
CA GLU A 441 14.76 5.54 15.13
C GLU A 441 15.67 4.31 15.36
N GLU A 442 15.79 3.84 16.60
CA GLU A 442 16.55 2.61 16.92
C GLU A 442 16.03 1.41 16.12
N ILE A 443 14.71 1.21 16.10
CA ILE A 443 14.08 0.10 15.37
C ILE A 443 14.29 0.27 13.86
N LEU A 444 14.00 1.44 13.30
CA LEU A 444 14.15 1.70 11.85
C LEU A 444 15.59 1.47 11.38
N LEU A 445 16.58 1.94 12.14
CA LEU A 445 18.00 1.75 11.84
C LEU A 445 18.41 0.26 11.86
N GLN A 446 17.86 -0.55 12.77
CA GLN A 446 18.12 -2.00 12.78
C GLN A 446 17.62 -2.71 11.50
N PHE A 447 16.55 -2.20 10.90
CA PHE A 447 16.04 -2.69 9.62
C PHE A 447 16.70 -2.04 8.39
N GLY A 448 17.70 -1.17 8.61
CA GLY A 448 18.43 -0.48 7.54
C GLY A 448 17.71 0.74 6.95
N PHE A 449 16.61 1.19 7.56
CA PHE A 449 15.90 2.41 7.15
C PHE A 449 16.57 3.63 7.77
N ASN A 450 17.51 4.22 7.03
CA ASN A 450 18.25 5.43 7.42
C ASN A 450 17.67 6.73 6.83
N LYS A 451 16.66 6.61 5.96
CA LYS A 451 15.97 7.74 5.31
C LYS A 451 14.47 7.55 5.47
N TYR A 452 13.82 8.55 6.03
CA TYR A 452 12.37 8.60 6.17
C TYR A 452 11.90 10.05 6.11
N GLU A 453 10.67 10.23 5.64
CA GLU A 453 9.98 11.52 5.65
C GLU A 453 9.15 11.62 6.92
N VAL A 454 9.26 12.76 7.62
CA VAL A 454 8.50 13.03 8.84
C VAL A 454 7.39 14.02 8.53
N ASN A 455 6.16 13.69 8.93
CA ASN A 455 4.99 14.55 8.77
C ASN A 455 4.35 14.82 10.12
N LEU A 456 4.05 16.08 10.42
CA LEU A 456 3.25 16.50 11.56
C LEU A 456 1.81 16.71 11.10
N SER A 457 0.95 15.76 11.43
CA SER A 457 -0.43 15.68 10.96
C SER A 457 -1.36 16.37 11.96
N THR A 458 -2.03 17.43 11.51
CA THR A 458 -2.80 18.35 12.37
C THR A 458 -4.29 18.01 12.40
N ARG A 459 -5.08 18.80 13.15
CA ARG A 459 -6.47 18.50 13.48
C ARG A 459 -7.37 18.29 12.25
N PRO A 460 -8.05 17.13 12.13
CA PRO A 460 -9.02 16.89 11.06
C PRO A 460 -10.34 17.64 11.31
N GLY A 461 -11.12 17.84 10.24
CA GLY A 461 -12.42 18.52 10.31
C GLY A 461 -13.44 17.84 11.24
N LYS A 462 -13.37 16.50 11.40
CA LYS A 462 -14.14 15.73 12.40
C LYS A 462 -13.19 15.27 13.51
N SER A 463 -13.34 15.81 14.72
CA SER A 463 -12.46 15.50 15.87
C SER A 463 -13.20 15.61 17.21
N VAL A 464 -12.62 14.97 18.24
CA VAL A 464 -13.05 15.08 19.65
C VAL A 464 -12.09 15.97 20.44
N GLY A 465 -12.54 16.52 21.56
CA GLY A 465 -11.74 17.39 22.43
C GLY A 465 -11.85 18.88 22.09
N SER A 466 -11.40 19.72 23.02
CA SER A 466 -11.43 21.19 22.89
C SER A 466 -10.23 21.72 22.11
N ASP A 467 -10.33 22.95 21.61
CA ASP A 467 -9.25 23.60 20.84
C ASP A 467 -7.95 23.68 21.64
N ASN A 468 -8.03 24.03 22.93
CA ASN A 468 -6.89 24.10 23.84
C ASN A 468 -6.17 22.74 23.99
N ILE A 469 -6.90 21.63 23.99
CA ILE A 469 -6.30 20.29 24.04
C ILE A 469 -5.49 20.02 22.77
N TRP A 470 -6.08 20.35 21.62
CA TRP A 470 -5.44 20.18 20.31
C TRP A 470 -4.20 21.04 20.14
N GLU A 471 -4.27 22.30 20.57
CA GLU A 471 -3.13 23.23 20.54
C GLU A 471 -1.97 22.70 21.39
N LYS A 472 -2.25 22.27 22.63
CA LYS A 472 -1.24 21.70 23.52
C LYS A 472 -0.59 20.44 22.96
N ALA A 473 -1.40 19.49 22.46
CA ALA A 473 -0.90 18.24 21.90
C ALA A 473 -0.05 18.50 20.64
N THR A 474 -0.48 19.43 19.78
CA THR A 474 0.24 19.78 18.55
C THR A 474 1.56 20.48 18.89
N ALA A 475 1.54 21.40 19.85
CA ALA A 475 2.76 22.07 20.33
C ALA A 475 3.75 21.06 20.93
N ALA A 476 3.29 20.11 21.74
CA ALA A 476 4.16 19.09 22.34
C ALA A 476 4.87 18.21 21.28
N LEU A 477 4.15 17.80 20.23
CA LEU A 477 4.74 17.05 19.11
C LEU A 477 5.74 17.90 18.33
N LYS A 478 5.39 19.16 18.05
CA LYS A 478 6.26 20.11 17.35
C LYS A 478 7.56 20.35 18.12
N ASP A 479 7.45 20.67 19.41
CA ASP A 479 8.60 20.95 20.27
C ASP A 479 9.51 19.74 20.41
N ALA A 480 8.97 18.51 20.37
CA ALA A 480 9.76 17.29 20.40
C ALA A 480 10.54 17.06 19.08
N LEU A 481 9.93 17.39 17.93
CA LEU A 481 10.61 17.35 16.63
C LEU A 481 11.71 18.40 16.54
N ASP A 482 11.42 19.62 16.98
CA ASP A 482 12.37 20.75 17.00
C ASP A 482 13.57 20.43 17.92
N ASP A 483 13.33 19.85 19.10
CA ASP A 483 14.39 19.38 20.01
C ASP A 483 15.26 18.27 19.43
N LYS A 484 14.66 17.37 18.64
CA LYS A 484 15.38 16.30 17.97
C LYS A 484 16.17 16.79 16.76
N GLY A 485 15.85 17.99 16.26
CA GLY A 485 16.46 18.56 15.06
C GLY A 485 16.02 17.84 13.79
N TRP A 486 14.84 17.21 13.80
CA TRP A 486 14.28 16.54 12.63
C TRP A 486 13.54 17.52 11.74
N ASN A 487 13.79 17.47 10.43
CA ASN A 487 12.98 18.20 9.47
C ASN A 487 11.64 17.48 9.26
N TYR A 488 10.54 18.23 9.22
CA TYR A 488 9.20 17.68 8.99
C TYR A 488 8.37 18.58 8.08
N GLN A 489 7.35 17.98 7.47
CA GLN A 489 6.30 18.67 6.72
C GLN A 489 5.02 18.73 7.55
N ILE A 490 4.19 19.75 7.33
CA ILE A 490 2.86 19.84 7.97
C ILE A 490 1.85 19.16 7.05
N ASP A 491 1.12 18.18 7.59
CA ASP A 491 0.00 17.53 6.90
C ASP A 491 -1.32 18.04 7.49
N GLU A 492 -1.90 19.05 6.84
CA GLU A 492 -3.09 19.73 7.33
C GLU A 492 -4.31 18.80 7.35
N GLY A 493 -4.86 18.55 8.54
CA GLY A 493 -6.02 17.68 8.72
C GLY A 493 -5.74 16.18 8.66
N GLY A 494 -4.47 15.76 8.55
CA GLY A 494 -4.07 14.35 8.52
C GLY A 494 -4.10 13.63 9.87
N GLY A 495 -4.37 14.34 10.97
CA GLY A 495 -4.45 13.81 12.33
C GLY A 495 -5.59 12.81 12.51
N ALA A 496 -5.51 11.98 13.55
CA ALA A 496 -6.62 11.08 13.89
C ALA A 496 -7.69 11.83 14.71
N PHE A 497 -8.91 11.29 14.80
CA PHE A 497 -10.03 12.01 15.39
C PHE A 497 -9.81 12.42 16.86
N TYR A 498 -8.92 11.74 17.58
CA TYR A 498 -8.61 11.95 19.00
C TYR A 498 -7.23 12.60 19.27
N GLY A 499 -6.51 13.06 18.24
CA GLY A 499 -5.30 13.85 18.47
C GLY A 499 -4.35 13.99 17.26
N PRO A 500 -3.41 14.94 17.31
CA PRO A 500 -2.38 15.12 16.29
C PRO A 500 -1.34 14.01 16.37
N LYS A 501 -0.60 13.78 15.28
CA LYS A 501 0.39 12.70 15.20
C LYS A 501 1.61 13.08 14.37
N ILE A 502 2.72 12.43 14.67
CA ILE A 502 3.94 12.41 13.87
C ILE A 502 3.92 11.10 13.08
N ASP A 503 3.89 11.19 11.75
CA ASP A 503 3.94 10.04 10.86
C ASP A 503 5.31 9.95 10.18
N LEU A 504 5.96 8.78 10.31
CA LEU A 504 7.21 8.47 9.63
C LEU A 504 6.92 7.59 8.41
N LYS A 505 7.25 8.10 7.23
CA LYS A 505 7.13 7.37 5.97
C LYS A 505 8.51 6.85 5.54
N ILE A 506 8.62 5.54 5.38
CA ILE A 506 9.82 4.87 4.85
C ILE A 506 9.68 4.66 3.35
N GLU A 507 10.81 4.58 2.66
CA GLU A 507 10.88 4.27 1.24
C GLU A 507 11.11 2.76 1.06
N ASP A 508 10.31 2.10 0.23
CA ASP A 508 10.58 0.71 -0.14
C ASP A 508 11.71 0.62 -1.17
N ALA A 509 12.12 -0.60 -1.53
CA ALA A 509 13.18 -0.84 -2.51
C ALA A 509 12.88 -0.25 -3.91
N LEU A 510 11.66 0.25 -4.12
CA LEU A 510 11.13 0.77 -5.37
C LEU A 510 10.80 2.27 -5.26
N GLY A 511 11.32 2.96 -4.25
CA GLY A 511 11.11 4.40 -4.15
C GLY A 511 9.72 4.82 -3.67
N ARG A 512 8.82 3.88 -3.35
CA ARG A 512 7.47 4.21 -2.88
C ARG A 512 7.50 4.47 -1.39
N LYS A 513 6.81 5.53 -0.97
CA LYS A 513 6.71 5.92 0.43
C LYS A 513 5.55 5.21 1.11
N TRP A 514 5.82 4.62 2.27
CA TRP A 514 4.85 3.92 3.11
C TRP A 514 4.91 4.49 4.53
N GLN A 515 3.76 4.91 5.05
CA GLN A 515 3.67 5.24 6.47
C GLN A 515 3.90 3.98 7.30
N CYS A 516 4.95 3.98 8.12
CA CYS A 516 5.38 2.81 8.89
C CYS A 516 5.20 3.02 10.39
N SER A 517 5.59 4.18 10.91
CA SER A 517 5.55 4.47 12.35
C SER A 517 4.76 5.72 12.63
N THR A 518 4.04 5.74 13.75
CA THR A 518 3.21 6.87 14.16
C THR A 518 3.37 7.11 15.65
N VAL A 519 3.62 8.36 16.03
CA VAL A 519 3.60 8.83 17.42
C VAL A 519 2.45 9.80 17.57
N GLN A 520 1.42 9.42 18.33
CA GLN A 520 0.21 10.21 18.49
C GLN A 520 0.09 10.73 19.92
N ALA A 521 -0.24 12.01 20.05
CA ALA A 521 -0.58 12.62 21.33
C ALA A 521 -2.11 12.74 21.46
N SER A 522 -2.68 12.15 22.51
CA SER A 522 -4.10 12.26 22.83
C SER A 522 -4.27 12.66 24.29
N HIS A 523 -5.23 13.52 24.57
CA HIS A 523 -5.48 14.10 25.89
C HIS A 523 -6.86 13.74 26.42
#